data_AF-A0A973PZV5-F1
#
_entry.id   AF-A0A973PZV5-F1
#
_cell.length_a   1.000
_cell.length_b   1.000
_cell.length_c   1.000
_cell.angle_alpha   90.00
_cell.angle_beta   90.00
_cell.angle_gamma   90.00
#
_symmetry.space_group_name_H-M   'P 1'
#
loop_
_entity.id
_entity.type
_entity.pdbx_description
1 polymer ?
#
loop_
_entity_poly.entity_id
_entity_poly.type
_entity_poly.pdbx_seq_one_letter_code
_entity_poly.pdbx_strand_id
1 'polypeptide(L)'
;MRVQSLTLAAAGAALLAPTTSPAVEPVAFQEPVVRQEGDVRAADLLAKVRDCVPVSRGRYATDDGLPATVPVCGTEEAVFWKADMDIDCDGRPGLRCNRSTDPLFSDATAFQQADGRYLSAERLPYIVVPTPSRVWDYRASGVRGGSVAAVIYKDRVQYAVVGDVGPHDIIGEASYAAAKALGIRPDPRGGGTPSGVTYIVFKDAQVKPIEDHAAAVATGERLARQFVRGR
;
A
#
# COMPACT_ATOMS: atom_id res chain seq x y z
N MET A 1 -98.62 -10.28 9.29
CA MET A 1 -98.41 -10.11 10.74
C MET A 1 -97.49 -8.91 10.95
N ARG A 2 -97.88 -7.99 11.84
CA ARG A 2 -97.05 -6.88 12.36
C ARG A 2 -95.71 -7.44 12.87
N VAL A 3 -94.59 -6.72 12.91
CA VAL A 3 -94.31 -5.65 13.90
C VAL A 3 -93.17 -4.75 13.37
N GLN A 4 -93.35 -3.44 13.59
CA GLN A 4 -92.36 -2.38 13.45
C GLN A 4 -91.37 -2.41 14.61
N SER A 5 -90.09 -2.22 14.34
CA SER A 5 -89.09 -1.85 15.36
C SER A 5 -88.27 -0.66 14.86
N LEU A 6 -88.38 0.44 15.60
CA LEU A 6 -87.54 1.63 15.52
C LEU A 6 -86.31 1.42 16.40
N THR A 7 -85.10 1.72 15.91
CA THR A 7 -83.97 2.05 16.79
C THR A 7 -82.94 2.96 16.11
N LEU A 8 -82.84 4.16 16.69
CA LEU A 8 -81.75 5.14 16.82
C LEU A 8 -80.62 5.18 15.75
N ALA A 9 -80.55 6.32 15.07
CA ALA A 9 -79.34 6.83 14.44
C ALA A 9 -78.46 7.56 15.48
N ALA A 10 -77.22 7.12 15.65
CA ALA A 10 -76.18 7.85 16.37
C ALA A 10 -75.19 8.41 15.34
N ALA A 11 -75.09 9.74 15.25
CA ALA A 11 -74.12 10.43 14.43
C ALA A 11 -72.74 10.43 15.12
N GLY A 12 -71.75 9.82 14.48
CA GLY A 12 -70.34 9.91 14.87
C GLY A 12 -69.55 10.65 13.79
N ALA A 13 -69.15 11.88 14.07
CA ALA A 13 -68.23 12.63 13.21
C ALA A 13 -66.80 12.12 13.44
N ALA A 14 -66.24 11.41 12.46
CA ALA A 14 -64.84 10.98 12.47
C ALA A 14 -63.96 12.07 11.82
N LEU A 15 -63.16 12.76 12.64
CA LEU A 15 -62.07 13.63 12.21
C LEU A 15 -60.94 12.77 11.62
N LEU A 16 -60.72 12.85 10.32
CA LEU A 16 -59.54 12.28 9.65
C LEU A 16 -58.36 13.23 9.85
N ALA A 17 -57.47 12.91 10.79
CA ALA A 17 -56.15 13.52 10.86
C ALA A 17 -55.20 12.81 9.86
N PRO A 18 -54.45 13.53 9.02
CA PRO A 18 -53.47 12.91 8.15
C PRO A 18 -52.27 12.46 8.98
N THR A 19 -52.02 11.15 9.04
CA THR A 19 -50.78 10.61 9.58
C THR A 19 -49.65 10.89 8.59
N THR A 20 -48.82 11.87 8.88
CA THR A 20 -47.53 12.05 8.20
C THR A 20 -46.60 10.92 8.61
N SER A 21 -46.29 10.03 7.68
CA SER A 21 -45.23 9.03 7.85
C SER A 21 -43.90 9.74 8.16
N PRO A 22 -43.12 9.30 9.15
CA PRO A 22 -41.80 9.86 9.36
C PRO A 22 -40.93 9.54 8.14
N ALA A 23 -40.35 10.58 7.55
CA ALA A 23 -39.34 10.43 6.52
C ALA A 23 -38.15 9.68 7.13
N VAL A 24 -37.81 8.53 6.55
CA VAL A 24 -36.54 7.86 6.83
C VAL A 24 -35.45 8.74 6.22
N GLU A 25 -34.74 9.50 7.05
CA GLU A 25 -33.53 10.18 6.60
C GLU A 25 -32.53 9.11 6.11
N PRO A 26 -31.92 9.30 4.93
CA PRO A 26 -30.86 8.41 4.52
C PRO A 26 -29.68 8.63 5.47
N VAL A 27 -29.45 7.68 6.37
CA VAL A 27 -28.20 7.57 7.09
C VAL A 27 -27.14 7.30 6.04
N ALA A 28 -26.43 8.35 5.63
CA ALA A 28 -25.23 8.22 4.85
C ALA A 28 -24.22 7.49 5.74
N PHE A 29 -24.11 6.18 5.56
CA PHE A 29 -22.93 5.44 5.98
C PHE A 29 -21.75 5.99 5.17
N GLN A 30 -21.12 7.05 5.67
CA GLN A 30 -19.73 7.30 5.34
C GLN A 30 -18.94 6.21 6.06
N GLU A 31 -18.81 5.05 5.40
CA GLU A 31 -17.67 4.19 5.71
C GLU A 31 -16.42 5.09 5.63
N PRO A 32 -15.54 5.07 6.64
CA PRO A 32 -14.23 5.67 6.44
C PRO A 32 -13.61 4.84 5.33
N VAL A 33 -13.55 5.40 4.12
CA VAL A 33 -12.64 4.89 3.11
C VAL A 33 -11.28 4.99 3.78
N VAL A 34 -10.76 3.88 4.30
CA VAL A 34 -9.40 3.78 4.81
C VAL A 34 -8.52 3.97 3.58
N ARG A 35 -8.29 5.24 3.21
CA ARG A 35 -7.51 5.61 2.03
C ARG A 35 -6.02 5.38 2.27
N GLN A 36 -5.63 5.15 3.52
CA GLN A 36 -4.28 5.14 4.01
C GLN A 36 -4.12 4.04 5.07
N GLU A 37 -3.01 3.32 5.02
CA GLU A 37 -2.64 2.36 6.06
C GLU A 37 -1.93 3.09 7.23
N GLY A 38 -2.50 2.98 8.44
CA GLY A 38 -2.06 3.72 9.63
C GLY A 38 -2.42 5.21 9.63
N ASP A 39 -2.06 5.92 10.71
CA ASP A 39 -2.49 7.32 10.91
C ASP A 39 -1.47 8.39 10.47
N VAL A 40 -0.26 8.00 10.02
CA VAL A 40 0.81 8.97 9.69
C VAL A 40 0.61 9.53 8.30
N ARG A 41 0.14 10.77 8.17
CA ARG A 41 -0.16 11.41 6.88
C ARG A 41 1.01 11.36 5.90
N ALA A 42 0.72 11.04 4.64
CA ALA A 42 1.70 11.04 3.54
C ALA A 42 2.52 12.35 3.47
N ALA A 43 1.86 13.50 3.61
CA ALA A 43 2.51 14.80 3.56
C ALA A 43 3.61 14.98 4.63
N ASP A 44 3.42 14.42 5.82
CA ASP A 44 4.39 14.53 6.93
C ASP A 44 5.64 13.69 6.63
N LEU A 45 5.46 12.49 6.06
CA LEU A 45 6.57 11.66 5.58
C LEU A 45 7.31 12.33 4.42
N LEU A 46 6.59 12.83 3.42
CA LEU A 46 7.16 13.52 2.26
C LEU A 46 7.95 14.77 2.65
N ALA A 47 7.53 15.49 3.69
CA ALA A 47 8.27 16.63 4.22
C ALA A 47 9.66 16.23 4.75
N LYS A 48 9.78 15.06 5.40
CA LYS A 48 11.06 14.53 5.92
C LYS A 48 12.02 14.08 4.83
N VAL A 49 11.52 13.74 3.65
CA VAL A 49 12.30 13.24 2.50
C VAL A 49 12.24 14.16 1.29
N ARG A 50 12.00 15.46 1.53
CA ARG A 50 11.98 16.47 0.46
C ARG A 50 13.35 16.59 -0.20
N ASP A 51 14.38 16.75 0.63
CA ASP A 51 15.75 17.03 0.22
C ASP A 51 16.56 15.72 0.23
N CYS A 52 17.50 15.56 -0.71
CA CYS A 52 18.27 14.32 -0.88
C CYS A 52 19.74 14.53 -0.52
N VAL A 53 20.22 13.82 0.51
CA VAL A 53 21.65 13.58 0.72
C VAL A 53 21.97 12.19 0.19
N PRO A 54 22.66 12.05 -0.95
CA PRO A 54 22.92 10.74 -1.55
C PRO A 54 23.75 9.84 -0.65
N VAL A 55 23.30 8.59 -0.50
CA VAL A 55 24.08 7.48 0.09
C VAL A 55 24.52 6.49 -0.97
N SER A 56 23.92 6.52 -2.16
CA SER A 56 24.45 5.84 -3.34
C SER A 56 25.63 6.60 -3.95
N ARG A 57 26.58 5.86 -4.52
CA ARG A 57 27.72 6.39 -5.29
C ARG A 57 27.37 6.70 -6.76
N GLY A 58 26.15 6.38 -7.16
CA GLY A 58 25.62 6.60 -8.51
C GLY A 58 24.10 6.72 -8.48
N ARG A 59 23.48 6.55 -9.65
CA ARG A 59 22.04 6.63 -9.85
C ARG A 59 21.55 5.34 -10.51
N TYR A 60 20.26 5.10 -10.40
CA TYR A 60 19.52 4.01 -11.02
C TYR A 60 18.59 4.55 -12.11
N ALA A 61 18.33 3.72 -13.12
CA ALA A 61 17.24 3.95 -14.06
C ALA A 61 15.91 3.48 -13.43
N THR A 62 14.80 4.00 -13.93
CA THR A 62 13.46 3.50 -13.60
C THR A 62 13.12 2.28 -14.45
N ASP A 63 13.57 2.26 -15.70
CA ASP A 63 13.30 1.18 -16.66
C ASP A 63 14.57 0.82 -17.45
N ASP A 64 14.58 -0.37 -18.06
CA ASP A 64 15.67 -0.81 -18.93
C ASP A 64 15.89 0.14 -20.11
N GLY A 65 17.15 0.42 -20.41
CA GLY A 65 17.56 1.33 -21.48
C GLY A 65 17.33 2.83 -21.20
N LEU A 66 16.69 3.21 -20.09
CA LEU A 66 16.54 4.62 -19.72
C LEU A 66 17.77 5.19 -19.00
N PRO A 67 17.98 6.52 -19.04
CA PRO A 67 19.06 7.15 -18.29
C PRO A 67 18.91 6.96 -16.78
N ALA A 68 20.02 6.63 -16.11
CA ALA A 68 20.07 6.53 -14.66
C ALA A 68 19.96 7.91 -13.99
N THR A 69 18.80 8.21 -13.42
CA THR A 69 18.49 9.52 -12.83
C THR A 69 18.16 9.46 -11.33
N VAL A 70 17.77 8.31 -10.80
CA VAL A 70 17.28 8.14 -9.43
C VAL A 70 18.45 7.90 -8.45
N PRO A 71 18.74 8.83 -7.52
CA PRO A 71 19.69 8.56 -6.44
C PRO A 71 18.99 7.83 -5.28
N VAL A 72 19.75 7.06 -4.49
CA VAL A 72 19.31 6.64 -3.15
C VAL A 72 19.82 7.64 -2.14
N CYS A 73 18.90 8.22 -1.40
CA CYS A 73 19.15 9.25 -0.40
C CYS A 73 19.10 8.64 1.01
N GLY A 74 19.72 9.30 1.98
CA GLY A 74 19.74 8.84 3.37
C GLY A 74 19.52 9.94 4.39
N THR A 75 18.92 9.54 5.50
CA THR A 75 18.90 10.24 6.79
C THR A 75 19.63 9.39 7.81
N GLU A 76 19.56 9.72 9.10
CA GLU A 76 20.05 8.82 10.15
C GLU A 76 19.18 7.55 10.19
N GLU A 77 17.86 7.73 10.15
CA GLU A 77 16.84 6.72 10.47
C GLU A 77 16.36 5.91 9.27
N ALA A 78 16.49 6.44 8.04
CA ALA A 78 15.94 5.84 6.83
C ALA A 78 16.83 6.06 5.60
N VAL A 79 16.70 5.17 4.63
CA VAL A 79 17.06 5.41 3.23
C VAL A 79 15.81 5.60 2.40
N PHE A 80 15.89 6.40 1.34
CA PHE A 80 14.73 6.66 0.50
C PHE A 80 15.09 7.02 -0.93
N TRP A 81 14.14 6.85 -1.83
CA TRP A 81 14.24 7.27 -3.22
C TRP A 81 12.85 7.65 -3.76
N LYS A 82 12.86 8.40 -4.87
CA LYS A 82 11.67 8.81 -5.61
C LYS A 82 11.79 8.27 -7.02
N ALA A 83 10.82 7.45 -7.42
CA ALA A 83 10.85 6.73 -8.67
C ALA A 83 9.43 6.58 -9.23
N ASP A 84 9.35 5.81 -10.30
CA ASP A 84 8.17 5.11 -10.78
C ASP A 84 7.77 3.96 -9.84
N MET A 85 6.78 3.18 -10.29
CA MET A 85 6.46 1.88 -9.73
C MET A 85 6.14 0.91 -10.85
N ASP A 86 7.11 0.05 -11.18
CA ASP A 86 6.88 -1.17 -11.92
C ASP A 86 6.29 -2.25 -11.01
N ILE A 87 5.49 -3.13 -11.61
CA ILE A 87 4.81 -4.18 -10.88
C ILE A 87 5.67 -5.43 -10.90
N ASP A 88 6.25 -5.76 -9.76
CA ASP A 88 6.92 -7.02 -9.53
C ASP A 88 5.85 -8.08 -9.15
N CYS A 89 5.77 -9.13 -9.95
CA CYS A 89 4.87 -10.26 -9.72
C CYS A 89 5.60 -11.52 -9.24
N ASP A 90 6.88 -11.43 -8.90
CA ASP A 90 7.72 -12.57 -8.53
C ASP A 90 7.27 -13.27 -7.24
N GLY A 91 7.72 -14.52 -7.14
CA GLY A 91 7.41 -15.42 -6.03
C GLY A 91 6.34 -16.43 -6.39
N ARG A 92 5.55 -16.82 -5.40
CA ARG A 92 4.65 -17.97 -5.54
C ARG A 92 3.54 -17.66 -6.56
N PRO A 93 3.35 -18.52 -7.58
CA PRO A 93 2.30 -18.34 -8.57
C PRO A 93 0.91 -18.22 -7.92
N GLY A 94 0.13 -17.26 -8.38
CA GLY A 94 -1.28 -17.06 -8.04
C GLY A 94 -2.14 -16.81 -9.29
N LEU A 95 -3.30 -16.19 -9.10
CA LEU A 95 -4.26 -15.96 -10.18
C LEU A 95 -3.88 -14.77 -11.08
N ARG A 96 -3.17 -13.79 -10.55
CA ARG A 96 -2.78 -12.53 -11.19
C ARG A 96 -1.29 -12.39 -11.45
N CYS A 97 -0.47 -13.11 -10.68
CA CYS A 97 0.97 -13.17 -10.81
C CYS A 97 1.39 -14.62 -11.08
N ASN A 98 1.71 -14.91 -12.33
CA ASN A 98 2.20 -16.19 -12.83
C ASN A 98 2.77 -16.01 -14.25
N ARG A 99 3.39 -17.07 -14.79
CA ARG A 99 4.01 -17.10 -16.13
C ARG A 99 3.06 -16.77 -17.30
N SER A 100 1.74 -16.92 -17.13
CA SER A 100 0.78 -16.59 -18.18
C SER A 100 0.36 -15.12 -18.17
N THR A 101 0.34 -14.49 -16.99
CA THR A 101 -0.05 -13.10 -16.81
C THR A 101 1.13 -12.14 -16.93
N ASP A 102 2.33 -12.60 -16.61
CA ASP A 102 3.55 -11.80 -16.61
C ASP A 102 4.67 -12.54 -17.38
N PRO A 103 5.15 -11.97 -18.51
CA PRO A 103 6.27 -12.53 -19.29
C PRO A 103 7.62 -12.58 -18.55
N LEU A 104 7.83 -11.73 -17.54
CA LEU A 104 9.09 -11.62 -16.79
C LEU A 104 9.06 -12.39 -15.46
N PHE A 105 7.94 -13.02 -15.14
CA PHE A 105 7.70 -13.71 -13.88
C PHE A 105 8.77 -14.76 -13.51
N SER A 106 9.30 -14.63 -12.30
CA SER A 106 10.03 -15.64 -11.55
C SER A 106 9.14 -16.30 -10.50
N ASP A 107 9.24 -17.62 -10.33
CA ASP A 107 8.54 -18.34 -9.26
C ASP A 107 9.21 -18.22 -7.87
N ALA A 108 10.22 -17.36 -7.78
CA ALA A 108 11.04 -17.13 -6.60
C ALA A 108 11.24 -15.64 -6.34
N THR A 109 11.10 -15.25 -5.07
CA THR A 109 11.57 -13.97 -4.54
C THR A 109 12.92 -14.15 -3.85
N ALA A 110 13.72 -13.09 -3.71
CA ALA A 110 15.02 -13.14 -3.02
C ALA A 110 14.91 -13.57 -1.55
N PHE A 111 13.76 -13.33 -0.91
CA PHE A 111 13.49 -13.73 0.48
C PHE A 111 12.32 -14.71 0.58
N GLN A 112 12.33 -15.54 1.63
CA GLN A 112 11.34 -16.58 1.87
C GLN A 112 10.53 -16.29 3.14
N GLN A 113 9.33 -16.85 3.18
CA GLN A 113 8.47 -16.92 4.36
C GLN A 113 9.11 -17.81 5.44
N ALA A 114 8.58 -17.76 6.66
CA ALA A 114 9.07 -18.62 7.75
C ALA A 114 8.91 -20.11 7.47
N ASP A 115 7.96 -20.48 6.61
CA ASP A 115 7.75 -21.87 6.15
C ASP A 115 8.59 -22.28 4.92
N GLY A 116 9.55 -21.45 4.51
CA GLY A 116 10.48 -21.72 3.42
C GLY A 116 9.89 -21.53 2.02
N ARG A 117 8.60 -21.21 1.88
CA ARG A 117 8.03 -20.87 0.57
C ARG A 117 8.35 -19.40 0.24
N TYR A 118 8.48 -19.05 -1.04
CA TYR A 118 8.66 -17.66 -1.48
C TYR A 118 7.47 -16.75 -1.13
N LEU A 119 7.62 -15.45 -1.29
CA LEU A 119 6.56 -14.49 -1.01
C LEU A 119 5.43 -14.60 -2.05
N SER A 120 4.32 -13.94 -1.81
CA SER A 120 3.18 -13.91 -2.74
C SER A 120 2.89 -12.45 -3.08
N ALA A 121 3.32 -12.00 -4.26
CA ALA A 121 3.14 -10.63 -4.74
C ALA A 121 1.67 -10.17 -4.70
N GLU A 122 0.73 -11.08 -4.92
CA GLU A 122 -0.71 -10.80 -4.86
C GLU A 122 -1.24 -10.49 -3.45
N ARG A 123 -0.55 -10.93 -2.40
CA ARG A 123 -1.05 -10.91 -1.02
C ARG A 123 -0.23 -10.05 -0.07
N LEU A 124 1.09 -9.98 -0.26
CA LEU A 124 2.00 -9.28 0.63
C LEU A 124 2.51 -8.02 -0.05
N PRO A 125 2.22 -6.82 0.49
CA PRO A 125 2.89 -5.60 0.07
C PRO A 125 4.39 -5.69 0.33
N TYR A 126 5.18 -5.78 -0.73
CA TYR A 126 6.62 -5.67 -0.68
C TYR A 126 7.16 -4.69 -1.72
N ILE A 127 8.38 -4.22 -1.48
CA ILE A 127 9.20 -3.44 -2.42
C ILE A 127 10.42 -4.26 -2.83
N VAL A 128 10.98 -3.88 -3.97
CA VAL A 128 12.23 -4.44 -4.49
C VAL A 128 13.37 -3.45 -4.28
N VAL A 129 14.50 -3.95 -3.82
CA VAL A 129 15.74 -3.16 -3.77
C VAL A 129 16.69 -3.63 -4.87
N PRO A 130 17.53 -2.77 -5.44
CA PRO A 130 18.49 -3.21 -6.44
C PRO A 130 19.49 -4.20 -5.85
N THR A 131 19.99 -5.11 -6.69
CA THR A 131 21.09 -6.01 -6.32
C THR A 131 22.29 -5.19 -5.81
N PRO A 132 22.90 -5.54 -4.66
CA PRO A 132 24.04 -4.82 -4.13
C PRO A 132 25.18 -4.68 -5.15
N SER A 133 25.65 -3.46 -5.34
CA SER A 133 26.66 -3.15 -6.33
C SER A 133 27.54 -1.99 -5.88
N ARG A 134 28.46 -1.57 -6.75
CA ARG A 134 29.25 -0.35 -6.54
C ARG A 134 28.39 0.92 -6.48
N VAL A 135 27.17 0.90 -7.00
CA VAL A 135 26.23 2.03 -6.96
C VAL A 135 25.68 2.17 -5.55
N TRP A 136 25.15 1.10 -4.99
CA TRP A 136 24.66 1.06 -3.61
C TRP A 136 24.61 -0.38 -3.09
N ASP A 137 24.95 -0.55 -1.81
CA ASP A 137 24.74 -1.78 -1.06
C ASP A 137 23.74 -1.49 0.05
N TYR A 138 22.51 -1.96 -0.11
CA TYR A 138 21.44 -1.76 0.87
C TYR A 138 21.80 -2.34 2.24
N ARG A 139 22.66 -3.37 2.28
CA ARG A 139 23.04 -4.05 3.53
C ARG A 139 23.91 -3.15 4.40
N ALA A 140 24.77 -2.35 3.77
CA ALA A 140 25.57 -1.35 4.46
C ALA A 140 24.71 -0.20 5.04
N SER A 141 23.45 -0.09 4.61
CA SER A 141 22.48 0.90 5.11
C SER A 141 21.51 0.33 6.15
N GLY A 142 21.80 -0.82 6.74
CA GLY A 142 20.90 -1.46 7.73
C GLY A 142 19.63 -2.07 7.13
N VAL A 143 19.54 -2.18 5.80
CA VAL A 143 18.39 -2.78 5.10
C VAL A 143 18.62 -4.28 4.90
N ARG A 144 17.61 -5.11 5.11
CA ARG A 144 17.62 -6.58 4.94
C ARG A 144 16.27 -7.02 4.36
N GLY A 145 16.16 -8.27 3.93
CA GLY A 145 14.84 -8.85 3.63
C GLY A 145 13.92 -8.76 4.83
N GLY A 146 12.69 -8.30 4.66
CA GLY A 146 11.77 -8.02 5.76
C GLY A 146 11.96 -6.64 6.40
N SER A 147 12.92 -5.83 5.95
CA SER A 147 13.01 -4.45 6.39
C SER A 147 11.73 -3.70 6.06
N VAL A 148 11.24 -2.89 7.00
CA VAL A 148 9.95 -2.21 6.83
C VAL A 148 10.12 -0.93 6.01
N ALA A 149 9.22 -0.76 5.05
CA ALA A 149 9.14 0.41 4.20
C ALA A 149 7.78 1.10 4.33
N ALA A 150 7.78 2.43 4.23
CA ALA A 150 6.61 3.21 3.88
C ALA A 150 6.71 3.56 2.39
N VAL A 151 5.70 3.18 1.61
CA VAL A 151 5.58 3.52 0.19
C VAL A 151 4.46 4.54 0.06
N ILE A 152 4.78 5.68 -0.55
CA ILE A 152 3.87 6.81 -0.66
C ILE A 152 3.56 7.08 -2.13
N TYR A 153 2.27 7.15 -2.46
CA TYR A 153 1.79 7.61 -3.76
C TYR A 153 0.58 8.52 -3.55
N LYS A 154 0.66 9.76 -4.05
CA LYS A 154 -0.34 10.81 -3.80
C LYS A 154 -0.52 11.03 -2.29
N ASP A 155 -1.75 10.89 -1.80
CA ASP A 155 -2.14 11.05 -0.39
C ASP A 155 -2.14 9.74 0.40
N ARG A 156 -1.67 8.64 -0.20
CA ARG A 156 -1.73 7.29 0.38
C ARG A 156 -0.38 6.82 0.88
N VAL A 157 -0.40 6.11 2.00
CA VAL A 157 0.75 5.38 2.55
C VAL A 157 0.38 3.91 2.60
N GLN A 158 1.30 3.08 2.13
CA GLN A 158 1.30 1.63 2.27
C GLN A 158 2.55 1.21 3.02
N TYR A 159 2.41 0.46 4.11
CA TYR A 159 3.53 -0.21 4.74
C TYR A 159 3.80 -1.54 4.06
N ALA A 160 5.07 -1.76 3.75
CA ALA A 160 5.55 -2.90 3.00
C ALA A 160 6.81 -3.45 3.65
N VAL A 161 7.25 -4.60 3.17
CA VAL A 161 8.57 -5.15 3.49
C VAL A 161 9.49 -5.10 2.28
N VAL A 162 10.81 -5.10 2.48
CA VAL A 162 11.76 -5.44 1.42
C VAL A 162 11.62 -6.93 1.14
N GLY A 163 10.97 -7.28 0.03
CA GLY A 163 10.57 -8.65 -0.28
C GLY A 163 11.40 -9.30 -1.38
N ASP A 164 11.99 -8.49 -2.26
CA ASP A 164 12.79 -8.97 -3.37
C ASP A 164 14.04 -8.13 -3.63
N VAL A 165 14.89 -8.62 -4.52
CA VAL A 165 16.09 -7.99 -5.02
C VAL A 165 16.09 -8.03 -6.55
N GLY A 166 15.98 -6.84 -7.14
CA GLY A 166 15.87 -6.66 -8.58
C GLY A 166 17.23 -6.50 -9.27
N PRO A 167 17.24 -6.04 -10.53
CA PRO A 167 18.45 -5.78 -11.30
C PRO A 167 19.42 -4.82 -10.59
N HIS A 168 20.68 -4.83 -11.03
CA HIS A 168 21.75 -4.06 -10.39
C HIS A 168 21.76 -2.55 -10.70
N ASP A 169 20.93 -2.11 -11.64
CA ASP A 169 20.95 -0.79 -12.28
C ASP A 169 19.55 -0.16 -12.48
N ILE A 170 18.49 -0.88 -12.13
CA ILE A 170 17.10 -0.41 -12.13
C ILE A 170 16.58 -0.31 -10.67
N ILE A 171 15.70 0.66 -10.40
CA ILE A 171 15.01 0.83 -9.12
C ILE A 171 13.59 1.36 -9.35
N GLY A 172 12.66 0.96 -8.49
CA GLY A 172 11.28 1.43 -8.58
C GLY A 172 10.27 0.31 -8.76
N GLU A 173 10.51 -0.89 -8.24
CA GLU A 173 9.58 -2.00 -8.35
C GLU A 173 8.87 -2.29 -7.02
N ALA A 174 7.61 -2.71 -7.09
CA ALA A 174 6.84 -3.16 -5.95
C ALA A 174 5.79 -4.22 -6.32
N SER A 175 5.41 -5.04 -5.34
CA SER A 175 4.44 -6.11 -5.49
C SER A 175 3.07 -5.64 -6.03
N TYR A 176 2.36 -6.57 -6.70
CA TYR A 176 0.94 -6.41 -7.05
C TYR A 176 0.09 -5.88 -5.88
N ALA A 177 0.26 -6.43 -4.67
CA ALA A 177 -0.49 -6.04 -3.48
C ALA A 177 -0.22 -4.58 -3.07
N ALA A 178 1.05 -4.15 -3.10
CA ALA A 178 1.43 -2.77 -2.79
C ALA A 178 0.81 -1.78 -3.78
N ALA A 179 0.94 -2.06 -5.09
CA ALA A 179 0.36 -1.21 -6.13
C ALA A 179 -1.17 -1.09 -5.98
N LYS A 180 -1.85 -2.23 -5.78
CA LYS A 180 -3.31 -2.25 -5.57
C LYS A 180 -3.72 -1.39 -4.37
N ALA A 181 -3.02 -1.51 -3.25
CA ALA A 181 -3.35 -0.76 -2.03
C ALA A 181 -3.09 0.76 -2.18
N LEU A 182 -2.10 1.14 -2.98
CA LEU A 182 -1.82 2.53 -3.35
C LEU A 182 -2.77 3.10 -4.43
N GLY A 183 -3.68 2.27 -4.96
CA GLY A 183 -4.55 2.68 -6.07
C GLY A 183 -3.81 2.85 -7.40
N ILE A 184 -2.67 2.19 -7.54
CA ILE A 184 -1.91 2.05 -8.79
C ILE A 184 -2.44 0.79 -9.51
N ARG A 185 -2.50 0.82 -10.84
CA ARG A 185 -2.97 -0.32 -11.64
C ARG A 185 -1.97 -1.48 -11.47
N PRO A 186 -2.32 -2.62 -10.85
CA PRO A 186 -1.33 -3.64 -10.47
C PRO A 186 -1.08 -4.67 -11.59
N ASP A 187 -1.31 -4.31 -12.85
CA ASP A 187 -1.14 -5.24 -13.97
C ASP A 187 0.34 -5.32 -14.38
N PRO A 188 1.01 -6.47 -14.32
CA PRO A 188 2.44 -6.59 -14.66
C PRO A 188 2.77 -6.28 -16.12
N ARG A 189 1.80 -6.27 -17.04
CA ARG A 189 2.06 -6.00 -18.48
C ARG A 189 2.06 -4.53 -18.87
N GLY A 190 1.59 -3.64 -18.00
CA GLY A 190 1.55 -2.21 -18.31
C GLY A 190 0.89 -1.34 -17.25
N GLY A 191 0.60 -1.91 -16.09
CA GLY A 191 0.23 -1.20 -14.89
C GLY A 191 1.37 -0.33 -14.39
N GLY A 192 1.36 -0.05 -13.09
CA GLY A 192 2.35 0.83 -12.49
C GLY A 192 2.03 2.32 -12.68
N THR A 193 3.04 3.15 -12.40
CA THR A 193 3.00 4.60 -12.60
C THR A 193 4.40 5.07 -12.98
N PRO A 194 4.57 5.96 -13.98
CA PRO A 194 5.90 6.34 -14.49
C PRO A 194 6.69 7.26 -13.54
N SER A 195 6.06 7.72 -12.45
CA SER A 195 6.70 8.55 -11.42
C SER A 195 5.76 8.74 -10.22
N GLY A 196 6.27 9.43 -9.20
CA GLY A 196 5.47 9.96 -8.09
C GLY A 196 5.41 9.05 -6.88
N VAL A 197 6.15 7.94 -6.88
CA VAL A 197 6.25 7.03 -5.75
C VAL A 197 7.49 7.38 -4.94
N THR A 198 7.31 7.50 -3.63
CA THR A 198 8.41 7.66 -2.68
C THR A 198 8.50 6.41 -1.81
N TYR A 199 9.68 5.82 -1.78
CA TYR A 199 9.99 4.64 -1.00
C TYR A 199 10.86 5.07 0.17
N ILE A 200 10.43 4.81 1.41
CA ILE A 200 11.18 5.12 2.62
C ILE A 200 11.40 3.82 3.37
N VAL A 201 12.63 3.31 3.41
CA VAL A 201 12.99 2.10 4.14
C VAL A 201 13.64 2.48 5.46
N PHE A 202 13.02 2.07 6.56
CA PHE A 202 13.54 2.33 7.89
C PHE A 202 14.72 1.41 8.17
N LYS A 203 15.85 1.99 8.58
CA LYS A 203 17.08 1.23 8.83
C LYS A 203 16.93 0.38 10.08
N ASP A 204 17.60 -0.78 10.07
CA ASP A 204 17.74 -1.68 11.23
C ASP A 204 16.41 -2.14 11.84
N ALA A 205 15.31 -2.00 11.10
CA ALA A 205 13.98 -2.42 11.49
C ALA A 205 13.49 -3.49 10.52
N GLN A 206 13.18 -4.67 11.05
CA GLN A 206 12.77 -5.85 10.28
C GLN A 206 11.55 -6.50 10.93
N VAL A 207 10.65 -7.03 10.11
CA VAL A 207 9.56 -7.91 10.54
C VAL A 207 9.93 -9.36 10.28
N LYS A 208 9.69 -10.20 11.30
CA LYS A 208 9.79 -11.65 11.22
C LYS A 208 8.57 -12.27 11.91
N PRO A 209 7.81 -13.15 11.24
CA PRO A 209 8.03 -13.64 9.89
C PRO A 209 7.72 -12.57 8.81
N ILE A 210 8.42 -12.56 7.68
CA ILE A 210 8.36 -11.48 6.66
C ILE A 210 6.95 -11.32 6.07
N GLU A 211 6.17 -12.39 6.02
CA GLU A 211 4.80 -12.44 5.54
C GLU A 211 3.76 -11.85 6.51
N ASP A 212 4.16 -11.49 7.73
CA ASP A 212 3.27 -10.85 8.69
C ASP A 212 3.05 -9.39 8.33
N HIS A 213 2.09 -9.17 7.43
CA HIS A 213 1.72 -7.85 6.98
C HIS A 213 1.21 -6.97 8.15
N ALA A 214 0.45 -7.53 9.09
CA ALA A 214 -0.04 -6.77 10.25
C ALA A 214 1.12 -6.26 11.13
N ALA A 215 2.17 -7.07 11.30
CA ALA A 215 3.39 -6.64 11.98
C ALA A 215 4.15 -5.57 11.17
N ALA A 216 4.15 -5.64 9.84
CA ALA A 216 4.70 -4.59 8.97
C ALA A 216 3.95 -3.26 9.13
N VAL A 217 2.62 -3.30 9.22
CA VAL A 217 1.81 -2.10 9.51
C VAL A 217 2.15 -1.54 10.89
N ALA A 218 2.06 -2.35 11.94
CA ALA A 218 2.27 -1.88 13.31
C ALA A 218 3.69 -1.33 13.53
N THR A 219 4.70 -1.98 12.93
CA THR A 219 6.10 -1.53 13.00
C THR A 219 6.33 -0.31 12.13
N GLY A 220 5.84 -0.30 10.90
CA GLY A 220 5.97 0.80 9.96
C GLY A 220 5.32 2.07 10.48
N GLU A 221 4.14 1.97 11.09
CA GLU A 221 3.46 3.11 11.69
C GLU A 221 4.24 3.69 12.87
N ARG A 222 4.76 2.84 13.75
CA ARG A 222 5.61 3.28 14.86
C ARG A 222 6.85 4.04 14.36
N LEU A 223 7.56 3.49 13.38
CA LEU A 223 8.77 4.06 12.81
C LEU A 223 8.46 5.35 12.04
N ALA A 224 7.37 5.39 11.28
CA ALA A 224 6.90 6.58 10.60
C ALA A 224 6.59 7.73 11.59
N ARG A 225 5.93 7.43 12.72
CA ARG A 225 5.68 8.43 13.79
C ARG A 225 6.99 8.94 14.39
N GLN A 226 7.97 8.07 14.62
CA GLN A 226 9.29 8.44 15.14
C GLN A 226 10.05 9.32 14.14
N PHE A 227 10.11 8.90 12.89
CA PHE A 227 10.77 9.61 11.80
C PHE A 227 10.22 11.02 11.59
N VAL A 228 8.89 11.18 11.57
CA VAL A 228 8.24 12.49 11.47
C VAL A 228 8.56 13.38 12.69
N ARG A 229 8.71 12.80 13.89
CA ARG A 229 9.06 13.53 15.12
C ARG A 229 10.57 13.83 15.24
N GLY A 230 11.43 13.22 14.42
CA GLY A 230 12.88 13.31 14.54
C GLY A 230 13.41 12.66 15.82
N ARG A 231 12.95 11.44 16.11
CA ARG A 231 13.30 10.65 17.30
C ARG A 231 13.70 9.24 16.93
#